data_AF-A0A931MGK7-F1
#
_entry.id   AF-A0A931MGK7-F1
#
_cell.length_a   1.000
_cell.length_b   1.000
_cell.length_c   1.000
_cell.angle_alpha   90.00
_cell.angle_beta   90.00
_cell.angle_gamma   90.00
#
_symmetry.space_group_name_H-M   'P 1'
#
loop_
_entity.id
_entity.type
_entity.pdbx_description
1 polymer ?
#
loop_
_entity_poly.entity_id
_entity_poly.type
_entity_poly.pdbx_seq_one_letter_code
_entity_poly.pdbx_strand_id
1 'polypeptide(L)' 'MRKKLFPGLPVFICITIAAALSFAAGHKVIEGKELEAMMSDGNPMVIVDVREPYEFSAGHIKGAVNIPYDTAKTRMLK' A
#
# COMPACT_ATOMS: atom_id res chain seq x y z
N MET A 1 -15.80 42.57 -28.20
CA MET A 1 -16.46 42.04 -26.99
C MET A 1 -17.02 40.65 -27.29
N ARG A 2 -16.65 39.66 -26.45
CA ARG A 2 -17.18 38.28 -26.29
C ARG A 2 -17.36 37.40 -27.55
N LYS A 3 -16.32 36.66 -27.91
CA LYS A 3 -16.46 35.36 -28.60
C LYS A 3 -16.66 34.28 -27.54
N LYS A 4 -17.81 33.60 -27.57
CA LYS A 4 -18.09 32.42 -26.75
C LYS A 4 -17.31 31.23 -27.34
N LEU A 5 -16.52 30.54 -26.52
CA LEU A 5 -15.97 29.22 -26.83
C LEU A 5 -16.41 28.27 -25.71
N PHE A 6 -17.00 27.15 -26.13
CA PHE A 6 -17.77 26.20 -25.34
C PHE A 6 -16.97 25.45 -24.26
N PRO A 7 -17.63 24.92 -23.20
CA PRO A 7 -16.99 24.31 -22.04
C PRO A 7 -16.65 22.85 -22.33
N GLY A 8 -15.36 22.52 -22.39
CA GLY A 8 -14.92 21.13 -22.41
C GLY A 8 -13.53 20.96 -22.98
N LEU A 9 -12.48 21.05 -22.14
CA LEU A 9 -11.24 20.31 -22.40
C LEU A 9 -10.21 20.11 -21.27
N PRO A 10 -10.26 20.64 -20.03
CA PRO A 10 -9.20 20.31 -19.07
C PRO A 10 -9.45 19.03 -18.26
N VAL A 11 -10.65 18.45 -18.29
CA VAL A 11 -10.98 17.24 -17.49
C VAL A 11 -10.44 15.95 -18.13
N PHE A 12 -10.14 15.95 -19.43
CA PHE A 12 -9.71 14.74 -20.16
C PHE A 12 -8.21 14.43 -20.05
N ILE A 13 -7.39 15.38 -19.54
CA ILE A 13 -5.94 15.20 -19.38
C ILE A 13 -5.57 14.49 -18.05
N CYS A 14 -6.49 14.41 -17.09
CA CYS A 14 -6.27 13.65 -15.85
C CYS A 14 -6.35 12.13 -16.03
N ILE A 15 -6.75 11.63 -17.20
CA ILE A 15 -6.94 10.19 -17.45
C ILE A 15 -5.68 9.52 -18.05
N THR A 16 -4.68 10.27 -18.52
CA THR A 16 -3.62 9.71 -19.39
C THR A 16 -2.19 9.80 -18.88
N ILE A 17 -1.91 10.39 -17.71
CA ILE A 17 -0.56 10.41 -17.12
C ILE A 17 -0.55 9.56 -15.86
N ALA A 18 0.36 8.57 -15.82
CA ALA A 18 0.62 7.62 -14.74
C ALA A 18 -0.24 6.33 -14.70
N ALA A 19 -0.73 5.92 -15.86
CA ALA A 19 -0.76 4.50 -16.24
C ALA A 19 0.66 3.91 -16.46
N ALA A 20 1.65 4.29 -15.63
CA ALA A 20 3.02 3.82 -15.78
C ALA A 20 3.57 3.47 -14.40
N LEU A 21 4.06 2.23 -14.27
CA LEU A 21 4.70 1.59 -13.12
C LEU A 21 3.69 0.81 -12.24
N SER A 22 3.16 -0.31 -12.76
CA SER A 22 3.76 -1.66 -12.61
C SER A 22 3.56 -2.23 -11.19
N PHE A 23 3.07 -3.44 -10.98
CA PHE A 23 3.11 -4.61 -11.86
C PHE A 23 2.01 -5.62 -11.49
N ALA A 24 1.80 -6.57 -12.39
CA ALA A 24 1.03 -7.80 -12.25
C ALA A 24 0.99 -8.39 -10.83
N ALA A 25 -0.16 -9.00 -10.48
CA ALA A 25 -0.42 -9.87 -9.33
C ALA A 25 0.85 -10.42 -8.62
N GLY A 26 1.41 -9.61 -7.72
CA GLY A 26 2.68 -9.84 -7.04
C GLY A 26 2.84 -8.81 -5.92
N HIS A 27 3.67 -9.11 -4.92
CA HIS A 27 3.93 -8.22 -3.79
C HIS A 27 5.10 -7.28 -4.10
N LYS A 28 4.98 -6.01 -3.69
CA LYS A 28 6.10 -5.05 -3.74
C LYS A 28 7.01 -5.32 -2.55
N VAL A 29 8.27 -5.66 -2.81
CA VAL A 29 9.32 -5.66 -1.77
C VAL A 29 9.79 -4.22 -1.57
N ILE A 30 9.91 -3.81 -0.32
CA ILE A 30 10.37 -2.48 0.08
C ILE A 30 11.52 -2.60 1.08
N GLU A 31 12.35 -1.57 1.17
CA GLU A 31 13.40 -1.47 2.19
C GLU A 31 12.86 -0.85 3.49
N GLY A 32 13.60 -1.03 4.60
CA GLY A 32 13.21 -0.47 5.90
C GLY A 32 13.04 1.05 5.88
N LYS A 33 13.92 1.77 5.17
CA LYS A 33 13.83 3.24 5.02
C LYS A 33 12.57 3.68 4.27
N GLU A 34 12.12 2.89 3.30
CA GLU A 34 10.89 3.19 2.56
C GLU A 34 9.67 2.98 3.47
N LEU A 35 9.67 1.92 4.28
CA LEU A 35 8.64 1.70 5.29
C LEU A 35 8.56 2.86 6.31
N GLU A 36 9.71 3.35 6.80
CA GLU A 36 9.77 4.51 7.70
C GLU A 36 9.14 5.77 7.08
N ALA A 37 9.40 6.03 5.79
CA ALA A 37 8.78 7.13 5.07
C ALA A 37 7.25 6.95 4.99
N MET A 38 6.79 5.76 4.60
CA MET A 38 5.36 5.45 4.52
C MET A 38 4.64 5.63 5.87
N MET A 39 5.28 5.22 6.98
CA MET A 39 4.75 5.42 8.33
C MET A 39 4.68 6.89 8.73
N SER A 40 5.57 7.73 8.20
CA SER A 40 5.64 9.17 8.49
C SER A 40 4.67 9.99 7.64
N ASP A 41 4.29 9.48 6.47
CA ASP A 41 3.38 10.16 5.53
C ASP A 41 1.93 10.25 6.05
N GLY A 42 1.60 9.53 7.14
CA GLY A 42 0.29 9.61 7.81
C GLY A 42 -0.86 8.93 7.05
N ASN A 43 -0.57 8.26 5.93
CA ASN A 43 -1.55 7.47 5.21
C ASN A 43 -1.97 6.25 6.04
N PRO A 44 -3.28 5.90 6.09
CA PRO A 44 -3.72 4.70 6.79
C PRO A 44 -3.05 3.44 6.23
N MET A 45 -2.38 2.68 7.09
CA MET A 45 -1.73 1.43 6.73
C MET A 45 -1.85 0.39 7.84
N VAL A 46 -1.77 -0.88 7.46
CA VAL A 46 -1.73 -2.01 8.40
C VAL A 46 -0.44 -2.78 8.16
N ILE A 47 0.33 -2.98 9.23
CA ILE A 47 1.54 -3.81 9.20
C ILE A 47 1.15 -5.18 9.75
N VAL A 48 1.37 -6.23 8.97
CA VAL A 48 1.10 -7.60 9.38
C VAL A 48 2.42 -8.33 9.55
N ASP A 49 2.65 -8.85 10.76
CA ASP A 49 3.83 -9.66 11.08
C ASP A 49 3.44 -11.13 11.09
N VAL A 50 3.99 -11.90 10.15
CA VAL A 50 3.65 -13.31 9.92
C VAL A 50 4.54 -14.30 10.68
N ARG A 51 5.46 -13.79 11.51
CA ARG A 51 6.37 -14.59 12.35
C ARG A 51 5.65 -15.26 13.52
N GLU A 52 6.39 -16.12 14.23
CA GLU A 52 5.87 -16.79 15.41
C GLU A 52 5.59 -15.80 16.56
N PRO A 53 4.60 -16.08 17.43
CA PRO A 53 4.23 -15.16 18.52
C PRO A 53 5.37 -14.81 19.47
N TYR A 54 6.29 -15.76 19.72
CA TYR A 54 7.42 -15.52 20.62
C TYR A 54 8.43 -14.52 20.01
N GLU A 55 8.66 -14.57 18.69
CA GLU A 55 9.53 -13.62 17.98
C GLU A 55 8.92 -12.21 17.97
N PHE A 56 7.60 -12.14 17.74
CA PHE A 56 6.87 -10.87 17.82
C PHE A 56 6.95 -10.26 19.23
N SER A 57 6.80 -11.09 20.27
CA SER A 57 6.89 -10.63 21.66
C SER A 57 8.28 -10.15 22.06
N ALA A 58 9.34 -10.70 21.45
CA ALA A 58 10.71 -10.27 21.68
C ALA A 58 11.03 -8.91 21.04
N GLY A 59 10.27 -8.51 20.01
CA GLY A 59 10.39 -7.20 19.37
C GLY A 59 9.70 -7.15 18.01
N HIS A 60 8.94 -6.07 17.78
CA HIS A 60 8.20 -5.86 16.53
C HIS A 60 8.00 -4.36 16.25
N ILE A 61 7.59 -4.06 15.01
CA ILE A 61 7.27 -2.70 14.58
C ILE A 61 6.00 -2.23 15.29
N LYS A 62 6.04 -1.03 15.87
CA LYS A 62 4.91 -0.46 16.61
C LYS A 62 3.66 -0.39 15.72
N GLY A 63 2.55 -0.92 16.23
CA GLY A 63 1.26 -0.95 15.53
C GLY A 63 1.10 -2.13 14.56
N ALA A 64 2.11 -3.00 14.45
CA ALA A 64 1.96 -4.25 13.71
C ALA A 64 0.98 -5.21 14.40
N VAL A 65 0.26 -5.98 13.59
CA VAL A 65 -0.63 -7.05 14.03
C VAL A 65 0.04 -8.38 13.72
N ASN A 66 0.22 -9.23 14.73
CA ASN A 66 0.77 -10.57 14.53
C ASN A 66 -0.32 -11.51 14.00
N ILE A 67 -0.07 -12.10 12.83
CA ILE A 67 -0.90 -13.13 12.22
C ILE A 67 0.03 -14.26 11.74
N PRO A 68 0.36 -15.24 12.61
CA PRO A 68 1.33 -16.28 12.28
C PRO A 68 0.94 -17.07 11.03
N TYR A 69 1.88 -17.23 10.11
CA TYR A 69 1.63 -17.82 8.79
C TYR A 69 0.97 -19.21 8.89
N ASP A 70 1.44 -20.07 9.79
CA ASP A 70 0.94 -21.43 9.94
C ASP A 70 -0.56 -21.46 10.28
N THR A 71 -1.01 -20.58 11.18
CA THR A 71 -2.43 -20.46 11.52
C THR A 71 -3.25 -19.72 10.46
N ALA A 72 -2.64 -18.76 9.76
CA ALA A 72 -3.29 -17.99 8.70
C ALA A 72 -3.57 -18.85 7.47
N LYS A 73 -2.63 -19.71 7.10
CA LYS A 73 -2.67 -20.61 5.94
C LYS A 73 -3.98 -21.40 5.89
N THR A 74 -4.36 -22.01 7.01
CA THR A 74 -5.59 -22.82 7.13
C THR A 74 -6.88 -22.02 6.91
N ARG A 75 -6.86 -20.71 7.19
CA ARG A 75 -8.03 -19.83 7.10
C ARG A 75 -8.15 -19.10 5.77
N MET A 76 -7.01 -18.81 5.12
CA MET A 76 -6.94 -17.91 3.96
C MET A 76 -6.70 -18.60 2.62
N LEU A 77 -6.07 -19.78 2.59
CA LEU A 77 -5.68 -20.47 1.35
C LEU A 77 -6.55 -21.70 1.05
N LYS A 78 -7.87 -21.60 1.25
CA LYS A 78 -8.82 -22.62 0.79
C LYS A 78 -9.10 -22.50 -0.70
#